data_AF-A0A7I7XQ22-F1
#
_entry.id   AF-A0A7I7XQ22-F1
#
_cell.length_a   1.000
_cell.length_b   1.000
_cell.length_c   1.000
_cell.angle_alpha   90.00
_cell.angle_beta   90.00
_cell.angle_gamma   90.00
#
_symmetry.space_group_name_H-M   'P 1'
#
loop_
_entity.id
_entity.type
_entity.pdbx_description
1 polymer ?
#
loop_
_entity_poly.entity_id
_entity_poly.type
_entity_poly.pdbx_seq_one_letter_code
_entity_poly.pdbx_strand_id
1 'polypeptide(L)'
;MAREAEVAALKAIEDAYQWWTVTSDQLHRDVGEAAERRGGAPAQSLSADFDAQLAVTRAVAAFAHICPDTGPDIDGLPGAAFIQALYHVGSQPRLDQSIADLTHQWQSWLAETVRWSPESEIPPPARPTSDAHTRVLTAVDDWWSFGADRLHEQLVGSLTAQGHHVTESIDTGVDGELIQSAHVRFERDSSTPGPWARLRALLHVGDRR
;
A
#
# COMPACT_ATOMS: atom_id res chain seq x y z
N MET A 1 -26.65 -8.28 3.39
CA MET A 1 -26.22 -8.61 2.01
C MET A 1 -25.42 -7.48 1.38
N ALA A 2 -25.90 -6.22 1.32
CA ALA A 2 -25.12 -5.10 0.75
C ALA A 2 -23.74 -4.89 1.42
N ARG A 3 -23.70 -4.84 2.76
CA ARG A 3 -22.46 -4.63 3.53
C ARG A 3 -21.40 -5.73 3.35
N GLU A 4 -21.79 -6.98 3.13
CA GLU A 4 -20.83 -8.08 2.86
C GLU A 4 -20.20 -7.94 1.48
N ALA A 5 -20.99 -7.54 0.47
CA ALA A 5 -20.49 -7.30 -0.88
C ALA A 5 -19.58 -6.06 -0.94
N GLU A 6 -19.92 -4.99 -0.21
CA GLU A 6 -19.06 -3.80 -0.06
C GLU A 6 -17.72 -4.15 0.59
N VAL A 7 -17.72 -4.92 1.68
CA VAL A 7 -16.48 -5.37 2.35
C VAL A 7 -15.65 -6.27 1.42
N ALA A 8 -16.28 -7.19 0.70
CA ALA A 8 -15.57 -8.03 -0.27
C ALA A 8 -14.95 -7.21 -1.41
N ALA A 9 -15.63 -6.16 -1.87
CA ALA A 9 -15.12 -5.26 -2.89
C ALA A 9 -13.96 -4.38 -2.37
N LEU A 10 -14.03 -3.87 -1.13
CA LEU A 10 -12.91 -3.18 -0.49
C LEU A 10 -11.69 -4.10 -0.38
N LYS A 11 -11.89 -5.36 0.00
CA LYS A 11 -10.81 -6.35 0.02
C LYS A 11 -10.19 -6.57 -1.37
N ALA A 12 -11.01 -6.60 -2.42
CA ALA A 12 -10.50 -6.73 -3.79
C ALA A 12 -9.65 -5.50 -4.22
N ILE A 13 -9.98 -4.29 -3.73
CA ILE A 13 -9.14 -3.10 -3.94
C ILE A 13 -7.80 -3.26 -3.21
N GLU A 14 -7.81 -3.70 -1.96
CA GLU A 14 -6.61 -4.01 -1.18
C GLU A 14 -5.72 -5.04 -1.89
N ASP A 15 -6.27 -6.19 -2.29
CA ASP A 15 -5.53 -7.26 -2.97
C ASP A 15 -4.89 -6.73 -4.29
N ALA A 16 -5.63 -5.91 -5.04
CA ALA A 16 -5.14 -5.31 -6.28
C ALA A 16 -4.03 -4.27 -6.01
N TYR A 17 -4.17 -3.45 -4.98
CA TYR A 17 -3.15 -2.45 -4.63
C TYR A 17 -1.86 -3.11 -4.16
N GLN A 18 -1.95 -4.13 -3.29
CA GLN A 18 -0.78 -4.91 -2.85
C GLN A 18 -0.04 -5.54 -4.05
N TRP A 19 -0.80 -6.11 -5.00
CA TRP A 19 -0.20 -6.66 -6.22
C TRP A 19 0.49 -5.57 -7.05
N TRP A 20 -0.12 -4.39 -7.15
CA TRP A 20 0.50 -3.25 -7.83
C TRP A 20 1.79 -2.79 -7.14
N THR A 21 1.82 -2.65 -5.81
CA THR A 21 3.04 -2.25 -5.07
C THR A 21 4.19 -3.21 -5.37
N VAL A 22 3.96 -4.53 -5.27
CA VAL A 22 4.98 -5.55 -5.58
C VAL A 22 5.48 -5.46 -7.03
N THR A 23 4.57 -5.19 -7.96
CA THR A 23 4.91 -5.09 -9.39
C THR A 23 5.66 -3.79 -9.70
N SER A 24 5.29 -2.69 -9.04
CA SER A 24 5.98 -1.40 -9.12
C SER A 24 7.41 -1.51 -8.58
N ASP A 25 7.62 -2.18 -7.45
CA ASP A 25 8.96 -2.44 -6.91
C ASP A 25 9.83 -3.24 -7.89
N GLN A 26 9.23 -4.24 -8.54
CA GLN A 26 9.92 -5.01 -9.58
C GLN A 26 10.29 -4.13 -10.78
N LEU A 27 9.38 -3.26 -11.24
CA LEU A 27 9.68 -2.31 -12.30
C LEU A 27 10.84 -1.37 -11.93
N HIS A 28 10.86 -0.83 -10.71
CA HIS A 28 11.96 0.04 -10.24
C HIS A 28 13.31 -0.68 -10.29
N ARG A 29 13.36 -1.94 -9.85
CA ARG A 29 14.57 -2.78 -9.97
C ARG A 29 14.99 -2.99 -11.43
N ASP A 30 14.06 -3.37 -12.29
CA ASP A 30 14.36 -3.68 -13.69
C ASP A 30 14.80 -2.44 -14.49
N VAL A 31 14.23 -1.27 -14.17
CA VAL A 31 14.67 0.01 -14.74
C VAL A 31 16.09 0.34 -14.27
N GLY A 32 16.40 0.15 -12.98
CA GLY A 32 17.75 0.31 -12.45
C GLY A 32 18.77 -0.59 -13.16
N GLU A 33 18.47 -1.89 -13.29
CA GLU A 33 19.34 -2.83 -13.99
C GLU A 33 19.50 -2.50 -15.48
N ALA A 34 18.42 -2.09 -16.16
CA ALA A 34 18.48 -1.67 -17.55
C ALA A 34 19.38 -0.43 -17.71
N ALA A 35 19.28 0.54 -16.81
CA ALA A 35 20.12 1.73 -16.83
C ALA A 35 21.60 1.38 -16.63
N GLU A 36 21.93 0.51 -15.65
CA GLU A 36 23.30 0.07 -15.39
C GLU A 36 23.92 -0.65 -16.60
N ARG A 37 23.14 -1.51 -17.27
CA ARG A 37 23.59 -2.27 -18.44
C ARG A 37 23.51 -1.47 -19.75
N ARG A 38 23.05 -0.21 -19.70
CA ARG A 38 22.70 0.62 -20.88
C ARG A 38 21.76 -0.12 -21.84
N GLY A 39 20.86 -0.93 -21.28
CA GLY A 39 19.84 -1.66 -22.00
C GLY A 39 18.65 -0.78 -22.39
N GLY A 40 17.80 -1.30 -23.28
CA GLY A 40 16.51 -0.69 -23.59
C GLY A 40 15.51 -0.81 -22.43
N ALA A 41 14.36 -0.17 -22.58
CA ALA A 41 13.30 -0.17 -21.56
C ALA A 41 12.81 -1.61 -21.24
N PRO A 42 12.59 -1.95 -19.95
CA PRO A 42 12.12 -3.27 -19.54
C PRO A 42 10.63 -3.46 -19.89
N ALA A 43 10.37 -3.87 -21.13
CA ALA A 43 9.03 -3.94 -21.71
C ALA A 43 8.01 -4.74 -20.88
N GLN A 44 8.44 -5.90 -20.37
CA GLN A 44 7.57 -6.81 -19.62
C GLN A 44 7.15 -6.20 -18.28
N SER A 45 8.10 -5.62 -17.56
CA SER A 45 7.86 -5.00 -16.25
C SER A 45 7.01 -3.74 -16.38
N LEU A 46 7.22 -2.94 -17.43
CA LEU A 46 6.36 -1.81 -17.77
C LEU A 46 4.92 -2.27 -18.05
N SER A 47 4.74 -3.32 -18.84
CA SER A 47 3.40 -3.87 -19.11
C SER A 47 2.73 -4.39 -17.84
N ALA A 48 3.47 -5.12 -17.00
CA ALA A 48 2.94 -5.69 -15.76
C ALA A 48 2.51 -4.59 -14.77
N ASP A 49 3.32 -3.54 -14.59
CA ASP A 49 2.97 -2.38 -13.76
C ASP A 49 1.67 -1.72 -14.24
N PHE A 50 1.55 -1.47 -15.55
CA PHE A 50 0.34 -0.89 -16.12
C PHE A 50 -0.90 -1.79 -15.93
N ASP A 51 -0.78 -3.09 -16.17
CA ASP A 51 -1.88 -4.03 -15.97
C ASP A 51 -2.32 -4.10 -14.51
N ALA A 52 -1.38 -3.99 -13.56
CA ALA A 52 -1.67 -3.92 -12.13
C ALA A 52 -2.40 -2.63 -11.74
N GLN A 53 -1.97 -1.48 -12.26
CA GLN A 53 -2.70 -0.20 -12.09
C GLN A 53 -4.13 -0.29 -12.62
N LEU A 54 -4.33 -0.91 -13.78
CA LEU A 54 -5.66 -1.12 -14.35
C LEU A 54 -6.52 -2.02 -13.47
N ALA A 55 -5.95 -3.06 -12.84
CA ALA A 55 -6.69 -3.92 -11.93
C ALA A 55 -7.18 -3.17 -10.68
N VAL A 56 -6.35 -2.29 -10.10
CA VAL A 56 -6.76 -1.39 -9.00
C VAL A 56 -7.95 -0.54 -9.43
N THR A 57 -7.84 0.09 -10.61
CA THR A 57 -8.91 0.98 -11.11
C THR A 57 -10.21 0.23 -11.36
N ARG A 58 -10.13 -0.98 -11.94
CA ARG A 58 -11.29 -1.85 -12.15
C ARG A 58 -11.92 -2.31 -10.84
N ALA A 59 -11.12 -2.60 -9.82
CA ALA A 59 -11.62 -2.97 -8.50
C ALA A 59 -12.40 -1.81 -7.84
N VAL A 60 -11.89 -0.58 -7.95
CA VAL A 60 -12.58 0.63 -7.44
C VAL A 60 -13.87 0.90 -8.20
N ALA A 61 -13.85 0.77 -9.52
CA ALA A 61 -15.07 0.88 -10.33
C ALA A 61 -16.10 -0.19 -9.92
N ALA A 62 -15.69 -1.44 -9.71
CA ALA A 62 -16.57 -2.52 -9.26
C ALA A 62 -17.17 -2.24 -7.86
N PHE A 63 -16.38 -1.73 -6.93
CA PHE A 63 -16.87 -1.28 -5.62
C PHE A 63 -17.95 -0.21 -5.78
N ALA A 64 -17.71 0.81 -6.61
CA ALA A 64 -18.68 1.87 -6.85
C ALA A 64 -20.00 1.35 -7.44
N HIS A 65 -19.95 0.37 -8.35
CA HIS A 65 -21.15 -0.25 -8.94
C HIS A 65 -21.97 -1.12 -7.97
N ILE A 66 -21.34 -1.63 -6.90
CA ILE A 66 -22.02 -2.42 -5.86
C ILE A 66 -22.72 -1.52 -4.84
N CYS A 67 -22.23 -0.29 -4.66
CA CYS A 67 -22.82 0.66 -3.74
C CYS A 67 -24.17 1.18 -4.23
N PRO A 68 -25.11 1.53 -3.34
CA PRO A 68 -26.31 2.29 -3.70
C PRO A 68 -25.96 3.65 -4.34
N ASP A 69 -26.89 4.22 -5.11
CA ASP A 69 -26.70 5.56 -5.73
C ASP A 69 -26.37 6.66 -4.70
N THR A 70 -26.85 6.50 -3.46
CA THR A 70 -26.57 7.39 -2.33
C THR A 70 -25.16 7.26 -1.76
N GLY A 71 -24.38 6.27 -2.20
CA GLY A 71 -23.05 5.93 -1.68
C GLY A 71 -23.05 4.76 -0.69
N PRO A 72 -21.84 4.34 -0.26
CA PRO A 72 -21.64 3.23 0.68
C PRO A 72 -22.16 3.54 2.10
N ASP A 73 -22.47 2.49 2.86
CA ASP A 73 -22.79 2.61 4.29
C ASP A 73 -21.50 2.85 5.10
N ILE A 74 -21.19 4.12 5.36
CA ILE A 74 -19.97 4.56 6.05
C ILE A 74 -20.15 4.70 7.57
N ASP A 75 -21.34 4.44 8.11
CA ASP A 75 -21.62 4.65 9.52
C ASP A 75 -20.79 3.68 10.39
N GLY A 76 -20.04 4.29 11.33
CA GLY A 76 -19.16 3.58 12.26
C GLY A 76 -17.88 3.02 11.66
N LEU A 77 -17.57 3.30 10.38
CA LEU A 77 -16.33 2.86 9.75
C LEU A 77 -15.19 3.85 10.01
N PRO A 78 -14.02 3.38 10.50
CA PRO A 78 -12.82 4.21 10.49
C PRO A 78 -12.44 4.51 9.04
N GLY A 79 -12.13 5.78 8.75
CA GLY A 79 -11.77 6.19 7.38
C GLY A 79 -12.96 6.37 6.43
N ALA A 80 -14.17 6.63 6.95
CA ALA A 80 -15.38 6.90 6.18
C ALA A 80 -15.17 7.86 4.99
N ALA A 81 -14.39 8.93 5.17
CA ALA A 81 -14.07 9.88 4.11
C ALA A 81 -13.29 9.26 2.94
N PHE A 82 -12.37 8.33 3.21
CA PHE A 82 -11.59 7.64 2.20
C PHE A 82 -12.46 6.64 1.42
N ILE A 83 -13.33 5.90 2.12
CA ILE A 83 -14.29 4.98 1.48
C ILE A 83 -15.27 5.76 0.58
N GLN A 84 -15.74 6.93 1.05
CA GLN A 84 -16.57 7.82 0.26
C GLN A 84 -15.80 8.38 -0.96
N ALA A 85 -14.52 8.70 -0.82
CA ALA A 85 -13.67 9.14 -1.92
C ALA A 85 -13.52 8.04 -2.98
N LEU A 86 -13.27 6.78 -2.57
CA LEU A 86 -13.21 5.62 -3.48
C LEU A 86 -14.51 5.46 -4.29
N TYR A 87 -15.67 5.58 -3.64
CA TYR A 87 -16.96 5.58 -4.33
C TYR A 87 -17.04 6.72 -5.35
N HIS A 88 -16.71 7.95 -4.95
CA HIS A 88 -16.78 9.10 -5.85
C HIS A 88 -15.87 8.97 -7.08
N VAL A 89 -14.63 8.50 -6.90
CA VAL A 89 -13.71 8.33 -8.03
C VAL A 89 -14.09 7.13 -8.91
N GLY A 90 -14.64 6.06 -8.35
CA GLY A 90 -15.12 4.89 -9.10
C GLY A 90 -16.41 5.17 -9.87
N SER A 91 -17.28 6.04 -9.36
CA SER A 91 -18.54 6.47 -10.00
C SER A 91 -18.35 7.60 -11.03
N GLN A 92 -17.11 7.99 -11.35
CA GLN A 92 -16.85 9.06 -12.32
C GLN A 92 -17.43 8.69 -13.71
N PRO A 93 -18.16 9.62 -14.37
CA PRO A 93 -18.62 9.40 -15.72
C PRO A 93 -17.46 9.11 -16.68
N ARG A 94 -17.65 8.12 -17.57
CA ARG A 94 -16.68 7.73 -18.61
C ARG A 94 -15.35 7.19 -18.09
N LEU A 95 -15.26 6.75 -16.83
CA LEU A 95 -14.06 6.08 -16.32
C LEU A 95 -13.65 4.89 -17.21
N ASP A 96 -14.60 4.03 -17.58
CA ASP A 96 -14.35 2.88 -18.47
C ASP A 96 -13.80 3.28 -19.83
N GLN A 97 -14.37 4.31 -20.45
CA GLN A 97 -13.89 4.83 -21.73
C GLN A 97 -12.46 5.39 -21.58
N SER A 98 -12.21 6.11 -20.49
CA SER A 98 -10.89 6.67 -20.22
C SER A 98 -9.82 5.59 -20.04
N ILE A 99 -10.16 4.48 -19.37
CA ILE A 99 -9.29 3.31 -19.22
C ILE A 99 -9.04 2.63 -20.57
N ALA A 100 -10.07 2.48 -21.40
CA ALA A 100 -9.94 1.89 -22.73
C ALA A 100 -9.02 2.74 -23.63
N ASP A 101 -9.21 4.05 -23.64
CA ASP A 101 -8.38 4.99 -24.40
C ASP A 101 -6.93 4.97 -23.91
N LEU A 102 -6.72 4.98 -22.59
CA LEU A 102 -5.39 4.88 -21.99
C LEU A 102 -4.70 3.56 -22.36
N THR A 103 -5.42 2.44 -22.34
CA THR A 103 -4.89 1.13 -22.72
C THR A 103 -4.40 1.13 -24.17
N HIS A 104 -5.17 1.70 -25.09
CA HIS A 104 -4.76 1.81 -26.49
C HIS A 104 -3.51 2.69 -26.68
N GLN A 105 -3.46 3.84 -25.99
CA GLN A 105 -2.31 4.73 -26.02
C GLN A 105 -1.07 4.07 -25.42
N TRP A 106 -1.24 3.34 -24.31
CA TRP A 106 -0.18 2.60 -23.63
C TRP A 106 0.48 1.57 -24.54
N GLN A 107 -0.30 0.74 -25.22
CA GLN A 107 0.23 -0.30 -26.10
C GLN A 107 1.05 0.30 -27.26
N SER A 108 0.58 1.42 -27.82
CA SER A 108 1.30 2.15 -28.87
C SER A 108 2.60 2.75 -28.33
N TRP A 109 2.52 3.41 -27.17
CA TRP A 109 3.66 4.01 -26.48
C TRP A 109 4.74 2.98 -26.09
N LEU A 110 4.34 1.83 -25.54
CA LEU A 110 5.27 0.77 -25.13
C LEU A 110 6.03 0.22 -26.33
N ALA A 111 5.34 -0.02 -27.45
CA ALA A 111 5.96 -0.49 -28.68
C ALA A 111 6.99 0.49 -29.24
N GLU A 112 6.74 1.80 -29.14
CA GLU A 112 7.71 2.84 -29.54
C GLU A 112 8.88 2.95 -28.58
N THR A 113 8.60 2.94 -27.27
CA THR A 113 9.61 3.07 -26.21
C THR A 113 10.62 1.92 -26.23
N VAL A 114 10.16 0.70 -26.50
CA VAL A 114 11.03 -0.49 -26.57
C VAL A 114 11.94 -0.47 -27.80
N ARG A 115 11.52 0.20 -28.88
CA ARG A 115 12.34 0.37 -30.09
C ARG A 115 13.36 1.51 -29.96
N TRP A 116 13.14 2.42 -29.03
CA TRP A 116 14.01 3.57 -28.83
C TRP A 116 15.36 3.14 -28.25
N SER A 117 16.43 3.76 -28.75
CA SER A 117 17.79 3.62 -28.22
C SER A 117 18.40 5.01 -28.00
N PRO A 118 19.43 5.14 -27.14
CA PRO A 118 20.13 6.41 -26.96
C PRO A 118 20.76 6.99 -28.24
N GLU A 119 20.96 6.16 -29.27
CA GLU A 119 21.49 6.57 -30.58
C GLU A 119 20.39 7.10 -31.52
N SER A 120 19.13 6.98 -31.13
CA SER A 120 17.99 7.47 -31.91
C SER A 120 17.93 9.00 -31.86
N GLU A 121 17.77 9.64 -33.02
CA GLU A 121 17.70 11.11 -33.13
C GLU A 121 16.45 11.72 -32.45
N ILE A 122 15.39 10.91 -32.30
CA ILE A 122 14.12 11.35 -31.74
C ILE A 122 13.93 10.65 -30.38
N PRO A 123 13.69 11.41 -29.28
CA PRO A 123 13.38 10.82 -27.98
C PRO A 123 12.07 10.04 -28.01
N PRO A 124 11.85 9.08 -27.09
CA PRO A 124 10.58 8.36 -27.04
C PRO A 124 9.45 9.33 -26.67
N PRO A 125 8.21 9.07 -27.12
CA PRO A 125 7.06 9.87 -26.70
C PRO A 125 6.88 9.84 -25.18
N ALA A 126 6.25 10.89 -24.65
CA ALA A 126 5.89 10.92 -23.23
C ALA A 126 4.93 9.78 -22.86
N ARG A 127 5.07 9.25 -21.64
CA ARG A 127 4.17 8.22 -21.09
C ARG A 127 2.73 8.75 -21.15
N PRO A 128 1.76 8.02 -21.75
CA PRO A 128 0.37 8.45 -21.78
C PRO A 128 -0.22 8.44 -20.37
N THR A 129 -1.12 9.38 -20.09
CA THR A 129 -1.77 9.56 -18.80
C THR A 129 -3.28 9.75 -18.97
N SER A 130 -4.03 9.49 -17.90
CA SER A 130 -5.46 9.80 -17.80
C SER A 130 -5.74 10.38 -16.43
N ASP A 131 -6.29 11.61 -16.39
CA ASP A 131 -6.66 12.26 -15.13
C ASP A 131 -7.67 11.44 -14.32
N ALA A 132 -8.59 10.74 -14.99
CA ALA A 132 -9.58 9.91 -14.33
C ALA A 132 -8.94 8.70 -13.65
N HIS A 133 -8.03 8.03 -14.35
CA HIS A 133 -7.25 6.91 -13.83
C HIS A 133 -6.33 7.35 -12.69
N THR A 134 -5.60 8.45 -12.87
CA THR A 134 -4.72 9.03 -11.83
C THR A 134 -5.50 9.37 -10.56
N ARG A 135 -6.67 9.99 -10.67
CA ARG A 135 -7.52 10.28 -9.49
C ARG A 135 -7.92 9.02 -8.73
N VAL A 136 -8.18 7.91 -9.43
CA VAL A 136 -8.49 6.63 -8.79
C VAL A 136 -7.28 6.10 -8.05
N LEU A 137 -6.10 6.05 -8.69
CA LEU A 137 -4.87 5.58 -8.05
C LEU A 137 -4.52 6.41 -6.80
N THR A 138 -4.60 7.75 -6.89
CA THR A 138 -4.36 8.64 -5.75
C THR A 138 -5.33 8.37 -4.60
N ALA A 139 -6.63 8.20 -4.87
CA ALA A 139 -7.61 7.93 -3.81
C ALA A 139 -7.38 6.57 -3.12
N VAL A 140 -6.89 5.57 -3.85
CA VAL A 140 -6.50 4.27 -3.27
C VAL A 140 -5.25 4.40 -2.43
N ASP A 141 -4.26 5.15 -2.90
CA ASP A 141 -3.01 5.42 -2.16
C ASP A 141 -3.28 6.14 -0.82
N ASP A 142 -4.14 7.16 -0.86
CA ASP A 142 -4.61 7.89 0.31
C ASP A 142 -5.34 6.96 1.31
N TRP A 143 -6.23 6.11 0.80
CA TRP A 143 -6.97 5.14 1.61
C TRP A 143 -6.06 4.09 2.26
N TRP A 144 -5.09 3.56 1.50
CA TRP A 144 -4.12 2.60 1.98
C TRP A 144 -3.22 3.20 3.06
N SER A 145 -2.69 4.40 2.82
CA SER A 145 -1.84 5.14 3.76
C SER A 145 -2.57 5.40 5.08
N PHE A 146 -3.83 5.84 5.02
CA PHE A 146 -4.66 5.98 6.23
C PHE A 146 -4.80 4.66 7.01
N GLY A 147 -4.98 3.54 6.30
CA GLY A 147 -5.05 2.22 6.93
C GLY A 147 -3.76 1.83 7.65
N ALA A 148 -2.61 2.10 7.02
CA ALA A 148 -1.29 1.85 7.59
C ALA A 148 -1.03 2.72 8.83
N ASP A 149 -1.32 4.02 8.77
CA ASP A 149 -1.15 4.95 9.89
C ASP A 149 -1.99 4.53 11.10
N ARG A 150 -3.26 4.17 10.86
CA ARG A 150 -4.15 3.71 11.92
C ARG A 150 -3.67 2.40 12.55
N LEU A 151 -3.17 1.45 11.75
CA LEU A 151 -2.61 0.20 12.27
C LEU A 151 -1.38 0.49 13.14
N HIS A 152 -0.51 1.39 12.70
CA HIS A 152 0.64 1.86 13.46
C HIS A 152 0.23 2.45 14.80
N GLU A 153 -0.70 3.41 14.81
CA GLU A 153 -1.23 4.02 16.05
C GLU A 153 -1.83 2.99 17.01
N GLN A 154 -2.57 2.00 16.49
CA GLN A 154 -3.16 0.94 17.30
C GLN A 154 -2.09 0.03 17.94
N LEU A 155 -1.04 -0.29 17.19
CA LEU A 155 0.08 -1.08 17.69
C LEU A 155 0.85 -0.30 18.77
N VAL A 156 1.18 0.97 18.51
CA VAL A 156 1.86 1.86 19.48
C VAL A 156 1.02 2.00 20.75
N GLY A 157 -0.29 2.25 20.63
CA GLY A 157 -1.21 2.36 21.75
C GLY A 157 -1.32 1.06 22.57
N SER A 158 -1.41 -0.09 21.90
CA SER A 158 -1.46 -1.40 22.54
C SER A 158 -0.18 -1.71 23.33
N LEU A 159 0.99 -1.45 22.74
CA LEU A 159 2.29 -1.66 23.40
C LEU A 159 2.49 -0.72 24.59
N THR A 160 2.06 0.54 24.46
CA THR A 160 2.09 1.51 25.56
C THR A 160 1.17 1.09 26.70
N ALA A 161 -0.04 0.60 26.39
CA ALA A 161 -0.99 0.09 27.38
C ALA A 161 -0.47 -1.17 28.11
N GLN A 162 0.40 -1.96 27.48
CA GLN A 162 1.10 -3.09 28.09
C GLN A 162 2.31 -2.67 28.96
N GLY A 163 2.55 -1.36 29.11
CA GLY A 163 3.63 -0.81 29.92
C GLY A 163 5.00 -0.79 29.22
N HIS A 164 5.04 -1.06 27.91
CA HIS A 164 6.27 -0.92 27.14
C HIS A 164 6.57 0.55 26.84
N HIS A 165 7.84 0.92 26.89
CA HIS A 165 8.25 2.24 26.43
C HIS A 165 8.41 2.20 24.91
N VAL A 166 7.53 2.94 24.22
CA VAL A 166 7.62 3.17 22.78
C VAL A 166 8.21 4.57 22.55
N THR A 167 9.16 4.69 21.64
CA THR A 167 9.73 5.97 21.20
C THR A 167 9.67 6.02 19.68
N GLU A 168 9.20 7.13 19.12
CA GLU A 168 9.13 7.29 17.67
C GLU A 168 10.33 8.08 17.15
N SER A 169 10.87 7.68 16.01
CA SER A 169 11.85 8.45 15.23
C SER A 169 11.29 8.74 13.84
N ILE A 170 11.73 9.85 13.26
CA ILE A 170 11.50 10.19 11.85
C ILE A 170 12.88 10.28 11.22
N ASP A 171 13.10 9.45 10.21
CA ASP A 171 14.31 9.40 9.42
C ASP A 171 13.98 9.77 7.97
N THR A 172 14.97 10.24 7.20
CA THR A 172 14.81 10.47 5.76
C THR A 172 15.47 9.33 5.01
N GLY A 173 14.71 8.64 4.17
CA GLY A 173 15.16 7.56 3.31
C GLY A 173 16.07 8.03 2.18
N VAL A 174 16.61 7.07 1.43
CA VAL A 174 17.60 7.33 0.37
C VAL A 174 17.02 8.10 -0.81
N ASP A 175 15.71 8.01 -1.03
CA ASP A 175 15.01 8.70 -2.11
C ASP A 175 14.26 9.95 -1.60
N GLY A 176 14.52 10.36 -0.36
CA GLY A 176 13.89 11.53 0.26
C GLY A 176 12.53 11.24 0.90
N GLU A 177 12.08 9.98 0.95
CA GLU A 177 10.88 9.63 1.70
C GLU A 177 11.08 9.85 3.21
N LEU A 178 10.02 10.22 3.92
CA LEU A 178 10.04 10.27 5.39
C LEU A 178 9.67 8.89 5.93
N ILE A 179 10.57 8.30 6.71
CA ILE A 179 10.41 7.00 7.36
C ILE A 179 10.11 7.25 8.84
N GLN A 180 8.86 7.04 9.25
CA GLN A 180 8.51 7.02 10.66
C GLN A 180 8.73 5.61 11.22
N SER A 181 9.49 5.50 12.31
CA SER A 181 9.79 4.22 12.97
C SER A 181 9.38 4.28 14.44
N ALA A 182 8.66 3.25 14.91
CA ALA A 182 8.42 3.05 16.34
C ALA A 182 9.46 2.08 16.93
N HIS A 183 10.25 2.56 17.88
CA HIS A 183 11.22 1.78 18.64
C HIS A 183 10.58 1.33 19.94
N VAL A 184 10.44 0.02 20.12
CA VAL A 184 9.82 -0.56 21.30
C VAL A 184 10.89 -1.11 22.23
N ARG A 185 11.03 -0.53 23.41
CA ARG A 185 11.86 -1.09 24.48
C ARG A 185 10.99 -2.00 25.34
N PHE A 186 11.11 -3.29 25.13
CA PHE A 186 10.54 -4.30 26.02
C PHE A 186 11.26 -4.26 27.37
N GLU A 187 10.63 -3.68 28.39
CA GLU A 187 11.13 -3.82 29.75
C GLU A 187 10.99 -5.29 30.18
N ARG A 188 12.10 -5.91 30.59
CA ARG A 188 12.05 -7.23 31.24
C ARG A 188 11.22 -7.08 32.50
N ASP A 189 10.13 -7.82 32.55
CA ASP A 189 9.27 -7.91 33.73
C ASP A 189 10.11 -8.37 34.94
N SER A 190 10.56 -7.42 35.74
CA SER A 190 11.38 -7.67 36.95
C SER A 190 10.52 -8.07 38.15
N SER A 191 9.21 -8.20 37.95
CA SER A 191 8.24 -8.52 39.00
C SER A 191 8.03 -10.01 39.24
N THR A 192 8.60 -10.90 38.41
CA THR A 192 8.53 -12.35 38.65
C THR A 192 9.88 -12.88 39.11
N PRO A 193 10.04 -13.30 40.39
CA PRO A 193 11.23 -14.03 40.80
C PRO A 193 11.31 -15.28 39.93
N GLY A 194 12.40 -15.43 39.18
CA GLY A 194 12.61 -16.60 38.33
C GLY A 194 12.47 -17.90 39.15
N PRO A 195 12.12 -19.03 38.51
CA PRO A 195 11.84 -20.29 39.21
C PRO A 195 12.95 -20.72 40.19
N TRP A 196 14.20 -20.33 39.91
CA TRP A 196 15.35 -20.55 40.78
C TRP A 196 15.40 -19.70 42.06
N ALA A 197 14.84 -18.49 42.05
CA ALA A 197 14.72 -17.64 43.24
C ALA A 197 13.66 -18.19 44.22
N ARG A 198 12.55 -18.74 43.68
CA ARG A 198 11.54 -19.48 44.46
C ARG A 198 12.11 -20.76 45.07
N LEU A 199 12.96 -21.48 44.32
CA LEU A 199 13.61 -22.70 44.82
C LEU A 199 14.61 -22.41 45.95
N ARG A 200 15.42 -21.33 45.83
CA ARG A 200 16.37 -20.92 46.90
C ARG A 200 15.67 -20.47 48.18
N ALA A 201 14.54 -19.77 48.06
CA ALA A 201 13.73 -19.35 49.21
C ALA A 201 13.13 -20.55 49.96
N LEU A 202 12.73 -21.61 49.25
CA LEU A 202 12.24 -22.85 49.87
C LEU A 202 13.37 -23.68 50.52
N LEU A 203 14.58 -23.63 49.97
CA LEU A 203 15.73 -24.38 50.48
C LEU A 203 16.44 -23.73 51.69
N HIS A 204 16.22 -22.44 51.96
CA HIS A 204 16.82 -21.73 53.12
C HIS A 204 15.89 -21.62 54.34
N VAL A 205 14.70 -22.24 54.32
CA VAL A 205 13.76 -22.27 55.46
C VAL A 205 14.09 -23.41 56.46
N GLY A 206 15.10 -24.22 56.18
CA GLY A 206 15.40 -25.45 56.93
C GLY A 206 16.61 -25.44 57.86
N ASP A 207 17.25 -24.30 58.16
CA ASP A 207 18.46 -24.29 59.01
C ASP A 207 18.40 -23.21 60.10
N ARG A 208 17.49 -23.40 61.05
CA ARG A 208 17.60 -22.88 62.42
C ARG A 208 16.95 -23.87 63.39
N ARG A 209 17.76 -24.77 63.94
CA ARG A 209 17.69 -25.15 65.35
C ARG A 209 19.09 -25.33 65.89
#